data_AF-A0A935N530-F1
#
_entry.id   AF-A0A935N530-F1
#
_cell.length_a   1.000
_cell.length_b   1.000
_cell.length_c   1.000
_cell.angle_alpha   90.00
_cell.angle_beta   90.00
_cell.angle_gamma   90.00
#
_symmetry.space_group_name_H-M   'P 1'
#
loop_
_entity.id
_entity.type
_entity.pdbx_description
1 polymer ?
#
loop_
_entity_poly.entity_id
_entity_poly.type
_entity_poly.pdbx_seq_one_letter_code
_entity_poly.pdbx_strand_id
1 'polypeptide(L)'
;MTPLIFKIDIEGAESQLFQGDTSWMSKFAMIVIELHDWMLPFSGSSTHFFKAMVQHDFDFVHKGENAFLFNRRILSPDVLA
;
A
#
# COMPACT_ATOMS: atom_id res chain seq x y z
N MET A 1 -5.08 -9.08 -17.61
CA MET A 1 -5.08 -9.88 -16.37
C MET A 1 -4.79 -8.94 -15.23
N THR A 2 -5.59 -8.97 -14.17
CA THR A 2 -5.38 -8.12 -12.99
C THR A 2 -4.49 -8.86 -11.99
N PRO A 3 -3.31 -8.32 -11.61
CA PRO A 3 -2.49 -8.95 -10.58
C PRO A 3 -3.20 -8.90 -9.22
N LEU A 4 -3.16 -10.01 -8.49
CA LEU A 4 -3.95 -10.16 -7.27
C LEU A 4 -3.33 -9.46 -6.06
N ILE A 5 -2.10 -9.85 -5.66
CA ILE A 5 -1.46 -9.38 -4.43
C ILE A 5 -0.07 -8.82 -4.75
N PHE A 6 0.26 -7.68 -4.14
CA PHE A 6 1.62 -7.15 -4.08
C PHE A 6 2.06 -7.04 -2.61
N LYS A 7 2.98 -7.91 -2.16
CA LYS A 7 3.58 -7.83 -0.82
C LYS A 7 4.82 -6.93 -0.87
N ILE A 8 4.95 -6.05 0.11
CA ILE A 8 6.06 -5.10 0.27
C ILE A 8 6.67 -5.32 1.64
N ASP A 9 7.96 -5.62 1.64
CA ASP A 9 8.76 -5.88 2.81
C ASP A 9 10.19 -5.48 2.45
N ILE A 10 10.55 -4.25 2.82
CA ILE A 10 11.71 -3.53 2.26
C ILE A 10 12.55 -2.83 3.33
N GLU A 11 12.38 -3.23 4.60
CA GLU A 11 13.32 -2.96 5.70
C GLU A 11 13.73 -1.48 5.85
N GLY A 12 12.76 -0.55 5.74
CA GLY A 12 13.00 0.89 5.90
C GLY A 12 13.13 1.70 4.60
N ALA A 13 12.99 1.08 3.42
CA ALA A 13 13.05 1.77 2.13
C ALA A 13 11.70 2.34 1.65
N GLU A 14 10.70 2.50 2.53
CA GLU A 14 9.35 2.94 2.17
C GLU A 14 9.36 4.35 1.55
N SER A 15 10.12 5.27 2.12
CA SER A 15 10.19 6.63 1.59
C SER A 15 10.65 6.64 0.14
N GLN A 16 11.67 5.85 -0.20
CA GLN A 16 12.24 5.76 -1.55
C GLN A 16 11.24 5.13 -2.53
N LEU A 17 10.52 4.09 -2.11
CA LEU A 17 9.52 3.42 -2.95
C LEU A 17 8.34 4.36 -3.27
N PHE A 18 7.83 5.09 -2.28
CA PHE A 18 6.60 5.88 -2.42
C PHE A 18 6.81 7.36 -2.76
N GLN A 19 8.05 7.84 -2.78
CA GLN A 19 8.36 9.20 -3.25
C GLN A 19 8.26 9.34 -4.78
N GLY A 20 8.37 8.23 -5.52
CA GLY A 20 8.30 8.18 -6.98
C GLY A 20 6.90 7.98 -7.55
N ASP A 21 6.82 7.46 -8.77
CA ASP A 21 5.54 7.08 -9.39
C ASP A 21 4.89 5.91 -8.63
N THR A 22 3.67 6.16 -8.14
CA THR A 22 2.86 5.20 -7.39
C THR A 22 1.63 4.74 -8.18
N SER A 23 1.54 5.08 -9.48
CA SER A 23 0.44 4.67 -10.37
C SER A 23 0.22 3.15 -10.41
N TRP A 24 1.28 2.38 -10.18
CA TRP A 24 1.24 0.92 -10.11
C TRP A 24 0.35 0.39 -8.99
N MET A 25 0.16 1.13 -7.89
CA MET A 25 -0.65 0.67 -6.75
C MET A 25 -2.07 0.34 -7.19
N SER A 26 -2.65 1.16 -8.07
CA SER A 26 -4.02 1.00 -8.57
C SER A 26 -4.27 -0.26 -9.40
N LYS A 27 -3.20 -0.96 -9.84
CA LYS A 27 -3.29 -2.15 -10.70
C LYS A 27 -3.53 -3.43 -9.92
N PHE A 28 -3.26 -3.44 -8.62
CA PHE A 28 -3.37 -4.63 -7.79
C PHE A 28 -4.70 -4.68 -7.06
N ALA A 29 -5.28 -5.88 -6.94
CA ALA A 29 -6.48 -6.09 -6.16
C ALA A 29 -6.22 -5.86 -4.66
N MET A 30 -5.02 -6.23 -4.17
CA MET A 30 -4.58 -6.00 -2.81
C MET A 30 -3.08 -5.66 -2.74
N ILE A 31 -2.72 -4.73 -1.87
CA ILE A 31 -1.34 -4.48 -1.46
C ILE A 31 -1.22 -4.81 0.03
N VAL A 32 -0.14 -5.47 0.40
CA VAL A 32 0.21 -5.77 1.79
C VAL A 32 1.60 -5.20 2.06
N ILE A 33 1.76 -4.40 3.10
CA ILE A 33 3.03 -3.76 3.44
C ILE A 33 3.34 -3.86 4.92
N GLU A 34 4.60 -4.12 5.24
CA GLU A 34 5.17 -4.01 6.59
C GLU A 34 5.87 -2.64 6.71
N LEU A 35 5.46 -1.82 7.67
CA LEU A 35 6.01 -0.48 7.87
C LEU A 35 7.13 -0.50 8.91
N HIS A 36 8.30 0.01 8.54
CA HIS A 36 9.52 -0.03 9.35
C HIS A 36 9.85 1.29 10.07
N ASP A 37 8.86 2.13 10.39
CA ASP A 37 9.10 3.40 11.13
C ASP A 37 9.83 3.17 12.47
N TRP A 38 9.66 2.00 13.08
CA TRP A 38 10.34 1.62 14.32
C TRP A 38 11.87 1.50 14.17
N MET A 39 12.37 1.18 12.97
CA MET A 39 13.81 1.09 12.68
C MET A 39 14.44 2.47 12.48
N LEU A 40 13.63 3.47 12.08
CA LEU A 40 14.09 4.80 11.68
C LEU A 40 13.31 5.88 12.46
N PRO A 41 13.48 5.95 13.80
CA PRO A 41 12.70 6.85 14.64
C PRO A 41 12.87 8.32 14.22
N PHE A 42 11.76 9.06 14.23
CA PHE A 42 11.68 10.47 13.83
C PHE A 42 12.00 10.78 12.35
N SER A 43 12.24 9.77 11.51
CA SER A 43 12.47 9.97 10.07
C SER A 43 11.17 10.20 9.28
N GLY A 44 10.05 9.66 9.78
CA GLY A 44 8.78 9.64 9.06
C GLY A 44 8.83 8.80 7.78
N SER A 45 9.50 7.65 7.79
CA SER A 45 9.73 6.79 6.62
C SER A 45 8.44 6.37 5.90
N SER A 46 7.32 6.21 6.63
CA SER A 46 6.00 5.91 6.05
C SER A 46 5.24 7.13 5.48
N THR A 47 5.76 8.35 5.60
CA THR A 47 5.04 9.57 5.16
C THR A 47 4.65 9.52 3.69
N HIS A 48 5.58 9.10 2.82
CA HIS A 48 5.32 9.01 1.38
C HIS A 48 4.33 7.89 1.06
N PHE A 49 4.39 6.77 1.79
CA PHE A 49 3.39 5.70 1.69
C PHE A 49 1.98 6.23 1.99
N PHE A 50 1.80 6.91 3.12
CA PHE A 50 0.49 7.45 3.49
C PHE A 50 -0.03 8.48 2.47
N LYS A 51 0.86 9.35 1.97
CA LYS A 51 0.50 10.32 0.92
C LYS A 51 0.08 9.63 -0.38
N ALA A 52 0.74 8.54 -0.77
CA ALA A 52 0.42 7.80 -1.97
C ALA A 52 -0.90 7.02 -1.83
N MET A 53 -1.10 6.29 -0.73
CA MET A 53 -2.31 5.47 -0.56
C MET A 53 -3.60 6.29 -0.59
N VAL A 54 -3.59 7.51 -0.04
CA VAL A 54 -4.80 8.37 -0.01
C VAL A 54 -5.16 8.96 -1.38
N GLN A 55 -4.28 8.84 -2.38
CA GLN A 55 -4.62 9.18 -3.78
C GLN A 55 -5.42 8.08 -4.48
N HIS A 56 -5.60 6.93 -3.84
CA HIS A 56 -6.24 5.74 -4.40
C HIS A 56 -7.45 5.32 -3.57
N ASP A 57 -8.33 4.52 -4.19
CA ASP A 57 -9.60 4.07 -3.62
C ASP A 57 -9.42 2.71 -2.94
N PHE A 58 -8.72 2.72 -1.79
CA PHE A 58 -8.45 1.53 -0.98
C PHE A 58 -9.26 1.55 0.32
N ASP A 59 -9.78 0.39 0.74
CA ASP A 59 -10.04 0.16 2.16
C ASP A 59 -8.70 -0.20 2.85
N PHE A 60 -8.46 0.34 4.04
CA PHE A 60 -7.22 0.13 4.81
C PHE A 60 -7.50 -0.65 6.09
N VAL A 61 -6.75 -1.72 6.33
CA VAL A 61 -6.79 -2.52 7.56
C VAL A 61 -5.36 -2.71 8.07
N HIS A 62 -5.14 -2.55 9.38
CA HIS A 62 -3.86 -2.86 10.00
C HIS A 62 -4.01 -4.03 10.97
N LYS A 63 -3.17 -5.05 10.84
CA LYS A 63 -3.18 -6.24 11.71
C LYS A 63 -1.79 -6.83 11.85
N GLY A 64 -1.30 -6.92 13.09
CA GLY A 64 0.07 -7.37 13.35
C GLY A 64 1.06 -6.37 12.74
N GLU A 65 2.03 -6.87 11.99
CA GLU A 65 3.04 -6.07 11.28
C GLU A 65 2.55 -5.58 9.91
N ASN A 66 1.38 -6.05 9.46
CA ASN A 66 0.91 -5.81 8.10
C ASN A 66 -0.19 -4.73 8.04
N ALA A 67 -0.01 -3.80 7.12
CA ALA A 67 -1.05 -2.96 6.56
C ALA A 67 -1.58 -3.56 5.25
N PHE A 68 -2.90 -3.66 5.14
CA PHE A 68 -3.62 -4.21 4.00
C PHE A 68 -4.39 -3.08 3.31
N LEU A 69 -4.20 -2.96 2.00
CA LEU A 69 -4.93 -2.04 1.13
C LEU A 69 -5.77 -2.88 0.15
N PHE A 70 -7.09 -2.84 0.31
CA PHE A 70 -8.04 -3.55 -0.55
C PHE A 70 -8.56 -2.61 -1.63
N ASN A 71 -8.30 -2.90 -2.91
CA ASN A 71 -8.69 -2.03 -4.01
C ASN A 71 -10.19 -2.13 -4.27
N ARG A 72 -10.94 -1.10 -3.85
CA ARG A 72 -12.40 -1.08 -3.94
C ARG A 72 -12.88 -1.13 -5.39
N ARG A 73 -12.12 -0.57 -6.33
CA ARG A 73 -12.49 -0.59 -7.76
C ARG A 73 -12.32 -1.96 -8.41
N ILE A 74 -11.44 -2.80 -7.89
CA ILE A 74 -11.19 -4.14 -8.43
C ILE A 74 -12.01 -5.19 -7.67
N LEU A 75 -12.18 -5.00 -6.36
CA LEU A 75 -12.81 -5.98 -5.47
C LEU A 75 -14.30 -5.73 -5.21
N SER A 76 -14.83 -4.54 -5.55
CA SER A 76 -16.27 -4.29 -5.34
C SER A 76 -17.11 -5.27 -6.17
N PRO A 77 -18.14 -5.89 -5.56
CA PRO A 77 -19.07 -6.77 -6.26
C PRO A 77 -19.74 -6.11 -7.48
N ASP A 78 -19.93 -4.78 -7.43
CA ASP A 78 -20.59 -4.00 -8.49
C ASP A 78 -19.78 -3.94 -9.79
N VAL A 79 -18.48 -4.29 -9.75
CA VAL A 79 -17.58 -4.31 -10.92
C VAL A 79 -17.46 -5.72 -11.53
N LEU A 80 -17.95 -6.74 -10.82
CA LEU A 80 -17.95 -8.15 -11.26
C LEU A 80 -19.33 -8.61 -11.77
N ALA A 81 -20.32 -7.72 -11.79
CA ALA A 81 -21.66 -7.95 -12.32
C ALA A 81 -21.80 -7.54 -13.79
#